data_AF-A0A562GGA4-F1
#
_entry.id   AF-A0A562GGA4-F1
#
_cell.length_a   1.000
_cell.length_b   1.000
_cell.length_c   1.000
_cell.angle_alpha   90.00
_cell.angle_beta   90.00
_cell.angle_gamma   90.00
#
_symmetry.space_group_name_H-M   'P 1'
#
loop_
_entity.id
_entity.type
_entity.pdbx_description
1 polymer ?
#
loop_
_entity_poly.entity_id
_entity_poly.type
_entity_poly.pdbx_seq_one_letter_code
_entity_poly.pdbx_strand_id
1 'polypeptide(L)'
;MVVIKLKTSAQQAFPEKYNALNDFYKDINTYEEISFEYCKQKFLVTYYDNKLSVAEYNKPDTEQFFKSPEDFAENFRIDNIRFQDFVTKISVLIR
;
A
#
# COMPACT_ATOMS: atom_id res chain seq x y z
N MET A 1 30.92 27.62 -12.82
CA MET A 1 30.19 26.34 -12.94
C MET A 1 30.22 25.66 -11.58
N VAL A 2 29.10 25.65 -10.86
CA VAL A 2 28.98 24.94 -9.58
C VAL A 2 28.40 23.58 -9.90
N VAL A 3 29.22 22.54 -9.79
CA VAL A 3 28.78 21.15 -9.94
C VAL A 3 28.23 20.73 -8.57
N ILE A 4 26.92 20.87 -8.39
CA ILE A 4 26.26 20.37 -7.18
C ILE A 4 26.23 18.84 -7.33
N LYS A 5 27.18 18.15 -6.69
CA LYS A 5 27.08 16.71 -6.47
C LYS A 5 25.86 16.50 -5.58
N LEU A 6 24.74 16.13 -6.18
CA LEU A 6 23.60 15.54 -5.48
C LEU A 6 24.15 14.34 -4.71
N LYS A 7 24.30 14.51 -3.39
CA LYS A 7 24.47 13.39 -2.48
C LYS A 7 23.19 12.58 -2.61
N THR A 8 23.25 11.51 -3.38
CA THR A 8 22.27 10.44 -3.34
C THR A 8 22.22 9.99 -1.89
N SER A 9 21.20 10.44 -1.16
CA SER A 9 20.87 9.91 0.16
C SER A 9 20.36 8.48 -0.04
N ALA A 10 21.28 7.56 -0.30
CA ALA A 10 21.04 6.15 -0.07
C ALA A 10 21.20 5.93 1.44
N GLN A 11 20.08 5.99 2.16
CA GLN A 11 19.85 5.48 3.53
C GLN A 11 18.35 5.71 3.79
N GLN A 12 17.50 4.75 4.16
CA GLN A 12 17.77 3.42 4.70
C GLN A 12 16.43 2.65 4.85
N ALA A 13 16.43 1.35 4.50
CA ALA A 13 15.53 0.23 4.88
C ALA A 13 14.01 0.52 5.02
N PHE A 14 13.07 -0.22 4.44
CA PHE A 14 12.86 -1.67 4.51
C PHE A 14 11.82 -2.04 3.43
N PRO A 15 11.73 -3.28 2.91
CA PRO A 15 10.41 -3.86 2.80
C PRO A 15 9.96 -4.08 4.25
N GLU A 16 9.36 -3.05 4.86
CA GLU A 16 8.68 -3.21 6.14
C GLU A 16 7.40 -3.98 5.80
N LYS A 17 7.58 -5.28 5.58
CA LYS A 17 6.48 -6.20 5.43
C LYS A 17 5.66 -6.07 6.70
N TYR A 18 4.36 -6.02 6.54
CA TYR A 18 3.48 -6.16 7.68
C TYR A 18 3.69 -7.53 8.32
N ASN A 19 3.77 -7.57 9.64
CA ASN A 19 3.82 -8.84 10.36
C ASN A 19 2.40 -9.33 10.65
N ALA A 20 1.45 -8.40 10.74
CA ALA A 20 0.04 -8.68 10.92
C ALA A 20 -0.84 -7.66 10.20
N LEU A 21 -2.11 -8.03 9.98
CA LEU A 21 -3.13 -7.13 9.44
C LEU A 21 -3.30 -5.84 10.27
N ASN A 22 -3.05 -5.91 11.57
CA ASN A 22 -3.11 -4.75 12.45
C ASN A 22 -2.04 -3.68 12.14
N ASP A 23 -0.92 -4.07 11.54
CA ASP A 23 0.11 -3.11 11.12
C ASP A 23 -0.40 -2.27 9.94
N PHE A 24 -1.08 -2.90 8.98
CA PHE A 24 -1.76 -2.20 7.90
C PHE A 24 -2.81 -1.22 8.42
N TYR A 25 -3.64 -1.63 9.39
CA TYR A 25 -4.64 -0.72 9.97
C TYR A 25 -4.01 0.49 10.66
N LYS A 26 -2.91 0.30 11.38
CA LYS A 26 -2.20 1.44 11.98
C LYS A 26 -1.67 2.39 10.92
N ASP A 27 -1.01 1.84 9.89
CA ASP A 27 -0.41 2.64 8.85
C ASP A 27 -1.48 3.41 8.07
N ILE A 28 -2.57 2.76 7.64
CA ILE A 28 -3.56 3.43 6.77
C ILE A 28 -4.33 4.52 7.52
N ASN A 29 -4.52 4.36 8.83
CA ASN A 29 -5.12 5.40 9.68
C ASN A 29 -4.13 6.52 10.05
N THR A 30 -2.83 6.29 9.93
CA THR A 30 -1.79 7.29 10.26
C THR A 30 -1.36 8.09 9.05
N TYR A 31 -1.17 7.41 7.92
CA TYR A 31 -0.58 7.95 6.71
C TYR A 31 -1.61 8.26 5.62
N GLU A 32 -2.81 7.67 5.72
CA GLU A 32 -3.91 7.83 4.76
C GLU A 32 -3.59 7.32 3.33
N GLU A 33 -2.33 7.17 2.94
CA GLU A 33 -1.90 6.64 1.65
C GLU A 33 -0.83 5.59 1.85
N ILE A 34 -1.00 4.42 1.23
CA ILE A 34 -0.03 3.33 1.24
C ILE A 34 0.14 2.80 -0.17
N SER A 35 1.39 2.70 -0.63
CA SER A 35 1.72 1.94 -1.83
C SER A 35 2.36 0.61 -1.45
N PHE A 36 1.87 -0.48 -2.02
CA PHE A 36 2.44 -1.81 -1.80
C PHE A 36 2.60 -2.59 -3.10
N GLU A 37 3.51 -3.57 -3.08
CA GLU A 37 3.71 -4.52 -4.17
C GLU A 37 3.32 -5.94 -3.72
N TYR A 38 2.59 -6.65 -4.58
CA TYR A 38 2.28 -8.07 -4.44
C TYR A 38 2.32 -8.73 -5.82
N CYS A 39 3.00 -9.88 -5.95
CA CYS A 39 3.14 -10.61 -7.24
C CYS A 39 3.61 -9.75 -8.43
N LYS A 40 4.52 -8.78 -8.22
CA LYS A 40 5.00 -7.78 -9.20
C LYS A 40 3.95 -6.76 -9.67
N GLN A 41 2.76 -6.78 -9.09
CA GLN A 41 1.76 -5.74 -9.26
C GLN A 41 1.89 -4.73 -8.14
N LYS A 42 1.80 -3.44 -8.48
CA LYS A 42 1.84 -2.34 -7.53
C LYS A 42 0.44 -1.80 -7.35
N PHE A 43 0.08 -1.54 -6.11
CA PHE A 43 -1.21 -1.01 -5.72
C PHE A 43 -0.99 0.27 -4.93
N LEU A 44 -1.87 1.24 -5.16
CA LEU A 44 -2.02 2.43 -4.35
C LEU A 44 -3.31 2.29 -3.56
N VAL A 45 -3.22 2.43 -2.24
CA VAL A 45 -4.35 2.45 -1.32
C VAL A 45 -4.43 3.83 -0.72
N THR A 46 -5.60 4.45 -0.77
CA THR A 46 -5.84 5.78 -0.18
C THR A 46 -7.08 5.73 0.69
N TYR A 47 -7.00 6.28 1.89
CA TYR A 47 -8.09 6.38 2.85
C TYR A 47 -8.46 7.85 3.03
N TYR A 48 -9.66 8.22 2.57
CA TYR A 48 -10.16 9.58 2.60
C TYR A 48 -11.69 9.57 2.74
N ASP A 49 -12.27 10.61 3.33
CA ASP A 49 -13.74 10.73 3.52
C ASP A 49 -14.39 9.47 4.15
N ASN A 50 -13.68 8.82 5.09
CA ASN A 50 -14.08 7.55 5.70
C ASN A 50 -14.34 6.42 4.68
N LYS A 51 -13.59 6.41 3.58
CA LYS A 51 -13.62 5.38 2.53
C LYS A 51 -12.20 5.03 2.13
N LEU A 52 -12.01 3.80 1.72
CA LEU A 52 -10.73 3.33 1.20
C LEU A 52 -10.86 3.08 -0.29
N SER A 53 -10.02 3.72 -1.10
CA SER A 53 -9.85 3.38 -2.51
C SER A 53 -8.56 2.59 -2.70
N VAL A 54 -8.59 1.65 -3.64
CA VAL A 54 -7.41 0.92 -4.08
C VAL A 54 -7.41 0.85 -5.60
N ALA A 55 -6.27 1.10 -6.22
CA ALA A 55 -6.10 0.93 -7.66
C ALA A 55 -4.74 0.32 -7.97
N GLU A 56 -4.63 -0.43 -9.08
CA GLU A 56 -3.32 -0.76 -9.64
C GLU A 56 -2.61 0.53 -10.09
N TYR A 57 -1.31 0.60 -9.82
CA TYR A 57 -0.49 1.75 -10.19
C TYR A 57 -0.56 2.02 -11.71
N ASN A 58 -0.79 3.28 -12.08
CA ASN A 58 -1.02 3.73 -13.47
C ASN A 58 -2.24 3.10 -14.18
N LYS A 59 -3.20 2.52 -13.45
CA LYS A 59 -4.44 1.97 -14.01
C LYS A 59 -5.67 2.44 -13.21
N PRO A 60 -6.10 3.70 -13.37
CA PRO A 60 -7.24 4.24 -12.63
C PRO A 60 -8.54 3.47 -12.90
N ASP A 61 -8.68 2.81 -14.06
CA ASP A 61 -9.85 1.98 -14.39
C ASP A 61 -10.01 0.74 -13.48
N THR A 62 -8.99 0.40 -12.69
CA THR A 62 -9.01 -0.71 -11.72
C THR A 62 -9.38 -0.26 -10.30
N GLU A 63 -9.73 1.02 -10.14
CA GLU A 63 -10.08 1.59 -8.85
C GLU A 63 -11.31 0.89 -8.25
N GLN A 64 -11.16 0.45 -7.01
CA GLN A 64 -12.20 -0.15 -6.20
C GLN A 64 -12.35 0.62 -4.91
N PHE A 65 -13.59 0.74 -4.44
CA PHE A 65 -13.92 1.48 -3.23
C PHE A 65 -14.46 0.54 -2.16
N PHE A 66 -14.04 0.79 -0.94
CA PHE A 66 -14.41 0.06 0.26
C PHE A 66 -14.89 1.04 1.33
N LYS A 67 -15.81 0.58 2.17
CA LYS A 67 -16.44 1.42 3.19
C LYS A 67 -15.52 1.69 4.37
N SER A 68 -14.51 0.85 4.57
CA SER A 68 -13.52 1.00 5.64
C SER A 68 -12.29 0.13 5.34
N PRO A 69 -11.17 0.32 6.08
CA PRO A 69 -10.01 -0.57 5.99
C PRO A 69 -10.32 -2.04 6.26
N GLU A 70 -11.26 -2.34 7.16
CA GLU A 70 -11.72 -3.70 7.48
C GLU A 70 -12.50 -4.31 6.30
N ASP A 71 -13.42 -3.54 5.70
CA ASP A 71 -14.17 -3.96 4.51
C ASP A 71 -13.22 -4.28 3.34
N PHE A 72 -12.15 -3.49 3.17
CA PHE A 72 -11.07 -3.77 2.24
C PHE A 72 -10.36 -5.08 2.57
N ALA A 73 -9.96 -5.30 3.82
CA ALA A 73 -9.23 -6.49 4.22
C ALA A 73 -10.01 -7.80 3.99
N GLU A 74 -11.34 -7.74 4.13
CA GLU A 74 -12.24 -8.88 3.96
C GLU A 74 -12.63 -9.15 2.50
N ASN A 75 -12.81 -8.10 1.69
CA ASN A 75 -13.39 -8.19 0.36
C ASN A 75 -12.39 -8.05 -0.79
N PHE A 76 -11.29 -7.31 -0.61
CA PHE A 76 -10.29 -7.15 -1.65
C PHE A 76 -9.58 -8.48 -1.89
N ARG A 77 -9.50 -8.87 -3.18
CA ARG A 77 -8.90 -10.14 -3.59
C ARG A 77 -7.95 -9.95 -4.76
N ILE A 78 -6.84 -10.67 -4.71
CA ILE A 78 -5.92 -10.88 -5.84
C ILE A 78 -5.81 -12.38 -6.05
N ASP A 79 -6.05 -12.85 -7.27
CA ASP A 79 -6.04 -14.28 -7.62
C ASP A 79 -6.88 -15.14 -6.66
N ASN A 80 -8.06 -14.63 -6.27
CA ASN A 80 -9.00 -15.26 -5.32
C ASN A 80 -8.48 -15.39 -3.87
N ILE A 81 -7.35 -14.77 -3.54
CA ILE A 81 -6.80 -14.68 -2.17
C ILE A 81 -7.20 -13.33 -1.57
N ARG A 82 -7.75 -13.34 -0.34
CA ARG A 82 -8.15 -12.09 0.34
C ARG A 82 -6.94 -11.33 0.86
N PHE A 83 -7.03 -10.01 0.95
CA PHE A 83 -5.96 -9.15 1.47
C PHE A 83 -5.43 -9.62 2.83
N GLN A 84 -6.31 -9.91 3.77
CA GLN A 84 -5.92 -10.42 5.10
C GLN A 84 -5.05 -11.68 5.05
N ASP A 85 -5.18 -12.51 4.02
CA ASP A 85 -4.45 -13.78 3.86
C ASP A 85 -3.05 -13.57 3.22
N PHE A 86 -2.80 -12.41 2.60
CA PHE A 86 -1.51 -12.09 1.95
C PHE A 86 -0.85 -10.80 2.44
N VAL A 87 -1.45 -10.04 3.34
CA VAL A 87 -0.92 -8.77 3.86
C VAL A 87 0.52 -8.89 4.37
N THR A 88 0.89 -10.03 4.96
CA THR A 88 2.26 -10.29 5.46
C THR A 88 3.27 -10.63 4.37
N LYS A 89 2.80 -10.83 3.14
CA LYS A 89 3.61 -11.15 1.96
C LYS A 89 3.86 -9.93 1.07
N ILE A 90 3.16 -8.82 1.31
CA ILE A 90 3.34 -7.60 0.51
C ILE A 90 4.66 -6.92 0.83
N SER A 91 5.18 -6.16 -0.12
CA SER A 91 6.27 -5.23 0.11
C SER A 91 5.71 -3.82 0.15
N VAL A 92 5.72 -3.18 1.33
CA VAL A 92 5.33 -1.77 1.46
C VAL A 92 6.41 -0.91 0.80
N LEU A 93 5.98 -0.03 -0.11
CA LEU A 93 6.86 0.84 -0.90
C LEU A 93 6.84 2.27 -0.37
N ILE A 94 5.66 2.78 -0.02
CA ILE A 94 5.41 4.15 0.45
C ILE A 94 4.29 4.10 1.49
N ARG A 95 4.42 4.93 2.52
CA ARG A 95 3.45 5.29 3.54
C ARG A 95 3.81 6.70 3.97
#